data_AF-A0A8B8KF26-F1
#
_entry.id   AF-A0A8B8KF26-F1
#
_cell.length_a   1.000
_cell.length_b   1.000
_cell.length_c   1.000
_cell.angle_alpha   90.00
_cell.angle_beta   90.00
_cell.angle_gamma   90.00
#
_symmetry.space_group_name_H-M   'P 1'
#
loop_
_entity.id
_entity.type
_entity.pdbx_description
1 polymer ?
#
loop_
_entity_poly.entity_id
_entity_poly.type
_entity_poly.pdbx_seq_one_letter_code
_entity_poly.pdbx_strand_id
1 'polypeptide(L)'
;MPSAQDPFYVVKAEIQDSIDKLQSTFHQWERTSDAVERGHLTKEVVAGCESLEWQVDELDKAIAVASRDPSWYGIDEAEVESRKRWTNTARTQVGTMKKAAEAGKGSSTINHASVNGMRRELMKLPNSHQTNASNQYASQDNDDFIQSESDRQTLLIKRQDEELDELSESVRRIGGVGLTIHDELVAQEKIIDELGTEMDSTTNRLDFVQVKKSGNGYEEG
;
A
#
# COMPACT_ATOMS: atom_id res chain seq x y z
N MET A 1 -28.08 14.28 19.06
CA MET A 1 -26.72 14.25 18.48
C MET A 1 -26.73 13.29 17.31
N PRO A 2 -26.23 13.64 16.12
CA PRO A 2 -26.04 12.65 15.08
C PRO A 2 -25.00 11.65 15.62
N SER A 3 -25.32 10.36 15.55
CA SER A 3 -24.41 9.29 15.94
C SER A 3 -23.07 9.49 15.22
N ALA A 4 -21.97 9.58 15.96
CA ALA A 4 -20.65 9.60 15.36
C ALA A 4 -20.54 8.41 14.39
N GLN A 5 -20.17 8.69 13.14
CA GLN A 5 -19.97 7.66 12.13
C GLN A 5 -18.93 6.68 12.69
N ASP A 6 -19.29 5.41 12.83
CA ASP A 6 -18.39 4.42 13.39
C ASP A 6 -17.07 4.40 12.57
N PRO A 7 -15.92 4.66 13.22
CA PRO A 7 -14.62 4.75 12.55
C PRO A 7 -14.30 3.52 11.70
N PHE A 8 -14.79 2.34 12.09
CA PHE A 8 -14.63 1.12 11.33
C PHE A 8 -15.16 1.28 9.90
N TYR A 9 -16.34 1.87 9.71
CA TYR A 9 -16.96 1.98 8.38
C TYR A 9 -16.30 3.04 7.51
N VAL A 10 -15.67 4.05 8.11
CA VAL A 10 -14.86 5.04 7.39
C VAL A 10 -13.61 4.36 6.84
N VAL A 11 -12.84 3.69 7.71
CA VAL A 11 -11.61 2.98 7.31
C VAL A 11 -11.92 1.84 6.33
N LYS A 12 -13.02 1.11 6.56
CA LYS A 12 -13.50 0.08 5.63
C LYS A 12 -13.74 0.64 4.22
N ALA A 13 -14.37 1.80 4.10
CA ALA A 13 -14.64 2.44 2.81
C ALA A 13 -13.33 2.85 2.13
N GLU A 14 -12.38 3.43 2.86
CA GLU A 14 -11.06 3.81 2.32
C GLU A 14 -10.24 2.60 1.84
N ILE A 15 -10.25 1.51 2.62
CA ILE A 15 -9.60 0.25 2.24
C ILE A 15 -10.30 -0.35 1.01
N GLN A 16 -11.63 -0.32 0.95
CA GLN A 16 -12.38 -0.83 -0.21
C GLN A 16 -12.06 -0.03 -1.48
N ASP A 17 -12.04 1.30 -1.41
CA ASP A 17 -11.64 2.15 -2.53
C ASP A 17 -10.21 1.84 -3.00
N SER A 18 -9.32 1.54 -2.05
CA SER A 18 -7.93 1.18 -2.33
C SER A 18 -7.81 -0.21 -2.97
N ILE A 19 -8.63 -1.18 -2.54
CA ILE A 19 -8.77 -2.50 -3.18
C ILE A 19 -9.28 -2.33 -4.61
N ASP A 20 -10.33 -1.54 -4.84
CA ASP A 20 -10.94 -1.36 -6.15
C ASP A 20 -9.97 -0.69 -7.15
N LYS A 21 -9.18 0.29 -6.68
CA LYS A 21 -8.08 0.87 -7.45
C LYS A 21 -7.01 -0.17 -7.78
N LEU A 22 -6.57 -0.96 -6.80
CA LEU A 22 -5.57 -1.99 -7.01
C LEU A 22 -6.05 -3.08 -7.97
N GLN A 23 -7.34 -3.45 -7.92
CA GLN A 23 -7.95 -4.38 -8.86
C GLN A 23 -7.93 -3.82 -10.29
N SER A 24 -8.17 -2.52 -10.45
CA SER A 24 -8.07 -1.86 -11.75
C SER A 24 -6.64 -1.95 -12.31
N THR A 25 -5.63 -1.66 -11.48
CA THR A 25 -4.21 -1.80 -11.84
C THR A 25 -3.84 -3.26 -12.14
N PHE A 26 -4.35 -4.22 -11.37
CA PHE A 26 -4.13 -5.65 -11.61
C PHE A 26 -4.74 -6.12 -12.94
N HIS A 27 -5.95 -5.67 -13.27
CA HIS A 27 -6.58 -5.98 -14.54
C HIS A 27 -5.89 -5.31 -15.73
N GLN A 28 -5.27 -4.15 -15.53
CA GLN A 28 -4.38 -3.55 -16.53
C GLN A 28 -3.14 -4.44 -16.72
N TRP A 29 -2.48 -4.82 -15.61
CA TRP A 29 -1.34 -5.73 -15.61
C TRP A 29 -1.62 -7.06 -16.32
N GLU A 30 -2.81 -7.65 -16.13
CA GLU A 30 -3.21 -8.89 -16.81
C GLU A 30 -3.23 -8.74 -18.33
N ARG A 31 -3.76 -7.60 -18.83
CA ARG A 31 -3.93 -7.31 -20.26
C ARG A 31 -2.66 -6.80 -20.93
N THR A 32 -1.76 -6.17 -20.18
CA THR A 32 -0.51 -5.62 -20.70
C THR A 32 0.42 -6.75 -21.18
N SER A 33 0.78 -6.70 -22.46
CA SER A 33 1.69 -7.65 -23.10
C SER A 33 3.14 -7.15 -23.19
N ASP A 34 3.39 -5.86 -22.92
CA ASP A 34 4.72 -5.29 -22.85
C ASP A 34 5.44 -5.75 -21.56
N ALA A 35 6.60 -6.37 -21.71
CA ALA A 35 7.38 -6.91 -20.60
C ALA A 35 7.88 -5.82 -19.63
N VAL A 36 8.19 -4.62 -20.12
CA VAL A 36 8.69 -3.52 -19.30
C VAL A 36 7.55 -2.93 -18.47
N GLU A 37 6.45 -2.57 -19.13
CA GLU A 37 5.25 -2.05 -18.47
C GLU A 37 4.65 -3.09 -17.50
N ARG A 38 4.63 -4.37 -17.88
CA ARG A 38 4.19 -5.47 -17.00
C ARG A 38 5.10 -5.61 -15.79
N GLY A 39 6.42 -5.40 -15.92
CA GLY A 39 7.35 -5.37 -14.81
C GLY A 39 7.06 -4.26 -13.81
N HIS A 40 6.82 -3.03 -14.29
CA HIS A 40 6.44 -1.89 -13.46
C HIS A 40 5.09 -2.12 -12.75
N LEU A 41 4.07 -2.55 -13.49
CA LEU A 41 2.75 -2.83 -12.93
C LEU A 41 2.80 -4.00 -11.93
N THR A 42 3.67 -4.99 -12.12
CA THR A 42 3.87 -6.06 -11.13
C THR A 42 4.36 -5.49 -9.81
N LYS A 43 5.36 -4.61 -9.86
CA LYS A 43 5.92 -3.95 -8.66
C LYS A 43 4.87 -3.10 -7.95
N GLU A 44 4.10 -2.33 -8.71
CA GLU A 44 3.02 -1.49 -8.19
C GLU A 44 1.91 -2.32 -7.53
N VAL A 45 1.48 -3.41 -8.17
CA VAL A 45 0.48 -4.33 -7.61
C VAL A 45 0.99 -4.97 -6.32
N VAL A 46 2.24 -5.46 -6.30
CA VAL A 46 2.81 -6.10 -5.11
C VAL A 46 2.93 -5.11 -3.95
N ALA A 47 3.45 -3.90 -4.20
CA ALA A 47 3.54 -2.86 -3.17
C ALA A 47 2.17 -2.42 -2.65
N GLY A 48 1.19 -2.28 -3.55
CA GLY A 48 -0.20 -1.99 -3.18
C GLY A 48 -0.83 -3.10 -2.34
N CYS A 49 -0.57 -4.38 -2.68
CA CYS A 49 -1.00 -5.52 -1.88
C CYS A 49 -0.37 -5.49 -0.47
N GLU A 50 0.92 -5.20 -0.34
CA GLU A 50 1.59 -5.14 0.97
C GLU A 50 1.03 -4.01 1.85
N SER A 51 0.74 -2.85 1.26
CA SER A 51 0.10 -1.75 1.96
C SER A 51 -1.30 -2.12 2.47
N LEU A 52 -2.10 -2.76 1.61
CA LEU A 52 -3.46 -3.19 1.97
C LEU A 52 -3.45 -4.33 2.99
N GLU A 53 -2.54 -5.31 2.87
CA GLU A 53 -2.35 -6.39 3.85
C GLU A 53 -2.12 -5.79 5.24
N TRP A 54 -1.24 -4.80 5.35
CA TRP A 54 -0.98 -4.10 6.61
C TRP A 54 -2.21 -3.37 7.16
N GLN A 55 -2.94 -2.62 6.31
CA GLN A 55 -4.14 -1.89 6.74
C GLN A 55 -5.25 -2.83 7.21
N VAL A 56 -5.46 -3.94 6.50
CA VAL A 56 -6.44 -4.97 6.84
C VAL A 56 -6.04 -5.68 8.14
N ASP A 57 -4.75 -5.96 8.33
CA ASP A 57 -4.23 -6.54 9.57
C ASP A 57 -4.40 -5.61 10.78
N GLU A 58 -4.23 -4.30 10.60
CA GLU A 58 -4.45 -3.32 11.67
C GLU A 58 -5.94 -3.22 12.04
N LEU A 59 -6.83 -3.24 11.03
CA LEU A 59 -8.26 -3.28 11.27
C LEU A 59 -8.69 -4.58 11.98
N ASP A 60 -8.06 -5.71 11.67
CA ASP A 60 -8.29 -7.00 12.34
C ASP A 60 -7.92 -6.94 13.84
N LYS A 61 -6.81 -6.26 14.19
CA LYS A 61 -6.44 -6.03 15.60
C LYS A 61 -7.46 -5.16 16.31
N ALA A 62 -7.96 -4.11 15.67
CA ALA A 62 -9.00 -3.25 16.24
C ALA A 62 -10.30 -4.05 16.50
N ILE A 63 -10.70 -4.92 15.57
CA ILE A 63 -11.83 -5.83 15.75
C ILE A 63 -11.56 -6.80 16.90
N ALA A 64 -10.34 -7.34 17.02
CA ALA A 64 -9.98 -8.24 18.11
C ALA A 64 -10.12 -7.58 19.48
N VAL A 65 -9.68 -6.33 19.62
CA VAL A 65 -9.88 -5.53 20.85
C VAL A 65 -11.37 -5.31 21.12
N ALA A 66 -12.12 -4.87 20.11
CA ALA A 66 -13.55 -4.61 20.24
C ALA A 66 -14.37 -5.87 20.58
N SER A 67 -13.94 -7.04 20.09
CA SER A 67 -14.58 -8.32 20.37
C SER A 67 -14.40 -8.84 21.80
N ARG A 68 -13.42 -8.31 22.55
CA ARG A 68 -13.20 -8.71 23.96
C ARG A 68 -14.23 -8.06 24.89
N ASP A 69 -14.58 -6.81 24.62
CA ASP A 69 -15.57 -6.04 25.38
C ASP A 69 -16.57 -5.31 24.46
N PRO A 70 -17.46 -6.02 23.73
CA PRO A 70 -18.35 -5.43 22.73
C PRO A 70 -19.32 -4.37 23.29
N SER A 71 -19.75 -4.56 24.55
CA SER A 71 -20.66 -3.66 25.25
C SER A 71 -20.08 -2.27 25.50
N TRP A 72 -18.75 -2.15 25.60
CA TRP A 72 -18.06 -0.88 25.79
C TRP A 72 -18.09 0.00 24.53
N TYR A 73 -18.20 -0.64 23.37
CA TYR A 73 -18.23 0.01 22.05
C TYR A 73 -19.63 0.08 21.44
N GLY A 74 -20.66 -0.44 22.14
CA GLY A 74 -22.03 -0.43 21.65
C GLY A 74 -22.26 -1.27 20.38
N ILE A 75 -21.41 -2.27 20.14
CA ILE A 75 -21.50 -3.19 18.99
C ILE A 75 -22.04 -4.55 19.44
N ASP A 76 -22.86 -5.19 18.60
CA ASP A 76 -23.37 -6.53 18.87
C ASP A 76 -22.43 -7.62 18.31
N GLU A 77 -22.62 -8.86 18.75
CA GLU A 77 -21.79 -10.00 18.30
C GLU A 77 -21.95 -10.25 16.79
N ALA A 78 -23.12 -9.96 16.23
CA ALA A 78 -23.38 -10.12 14.80
C ALA A 78 -22.58 -9.13 13.94
N GLU A 79 -22.42 -7.90 14.45
CA GLU A 79 -21.64 -6.83 13.86
C GLU A 79 -20.15 -7.16 13.95
N VAL A 80 -19.65 -7.59 15.12
CA VAL A 80 -18.26 -8.07 15.26
C VAL A 80 -17.96 -9.19 14.24
N GLU A 81 -18.85 -10.16 14.11
CA GLU A 81 -18.73 -11.26 13.15
C GLU A 81 -18.75 -10.76 11.69
N SER A 82 -19.62 -9.79 11.37
CA SER A 82 -19.66 -9.13 10.06
C SER A 82 -18.32 -8.47 9.72
N ARG A 83 -17.71 -7.74 10.68
CA ARG A 83 -16.40 -7.11 10.52
C ARG A 83 -15.29 -8.12 10.28
N LYS A 84 -15.26 -9.21 11.05
CA LYS A 84 -14.29 -10.31 10.87
C LYS A 84 -14.41 -10.94 9.49
N ARG A 85 -15.64 -11.21 9.02
CA ARG A 85 -15.88 -11.80 7.69
C ARG A 85 -15.40 -10.91 6.55
N TRP A 86 -15.70 -9.62 6.61
CA TRP A 86 -15.24 -8.67 5.59
C TRP A 86 -13.71 -8.58 5.59
N THR A 87 -13.08 -8.45 6.76
CA THR A 87 -11.62 -8.35 6.90
C THR A 87 -10.90 -9.59 6.35
N ASN A 88 -11.44 -10.79 6.63
CA ASN A 88 -10.91 -12.04 6.09
C ASN A 88 -11.06 -12.15 4.56
N THR A 89 -12.19 -11.67 4.03
CA THR A 89 -12.43 -11.63 2.58
C THR A 89 -11.45 -10.67 1.89
N ALA A 90 -11.26 -9.46 2.46
CA ALA A 90 -10.29 -8.48 1.97
C ALA A 90 -8.86 -9.05 1.99
N ARG A 91 -8.44 -9.67 3.11
CA ARG A 91 -7.13 -10.33 3.23
C ARG A 91 -6.94 -11.40 2.17
N THR A 92 -7.98 -12.21 1.92
CA THR A 92 -7.93 -13.27 0.90
C THR A 92 -7.82 -12.68 -0.51
N GLN A 93 -8.59 -11.64 -0.83
CA GLN A 93 -8.58 -10.97 -2.13
C GLN A 93 -7.22 -10.32 -2.44
N VAL A 94 -6.65 -9.60 -1.47
CA VAL A 94 -5.33 -8.97 -1.63
C VAL A 94 -4.24 -10.05 -1.76
N GLY A 95 -4.31 -11.10 -0.94
CA GLY A 95 -3.37 -12.21 -0.98
C GLY A 95 -3.42 -13.02 -2.29
N THR A 96 -4.59 -13.17 -2.93
CA THR A 96 -4.68 -13.83 -4.24
C THR A 96 -4.10 -12.98 -5.35
N MET A 97 -4.36 -11.66 -5.34
CA MET A 97 -3.77 -10.71 -6.30
C MET A 97 -2.25 -10.65 -6.19
N LYS A 98 -1.71 -10.60 -4.96
CA LYS A 98 -0.27 -10.63 -4.69
C LYS A 98 0.39 -11.89 -5.27
N LYS A 99 -0.15 -13.06 -4.94
CA LYS A 99 0.36 -14.35 -5.45
C LYS A 99 0.31 -14.44 -6.97
N ALA A 100 -0.76 -13.93 -7.59
CA ALA A 100 -0.90 -13.91 -9.05
C ALA A 100 0.15 -12.99 -9.70
N ALA A 101 0.38 -11.79 -9.15
CA ALA A 101 1.39 -10.86 -9.63
C ALA A 101 2.81 -11.42 -9.49
N GLU A 102 3.13 -12.03 -8.34
CA GLU A 102 4.42 -12.69 -8.09
C GLU A 102 4.65 -13.90 -9.01
N ALA A 103 3.62 -14.71 -9.25
CA ALA A 103 3.70 -15.82 -10.21
C ALA A 103 3.94 -15.33 -11.65
N GLY A 104 3.35 -14.19 -12.03
CA GLY A 104 3.60 -13.57 -13.34
C GLY A 104 5.00 -12.95 -13.49
N LYS A 105 5.66 -12.57 -12.37
CA LYS A 105 7.08 -12.17 -12.34
C LYS A 105 7.99 -13.32 -12.82
N GLY A 106 7.66 -14.55 -12.43
CA GLY A 106 8.38 -15.77 -12.85
C GLY A 106 8.17 -16.15 -14.32
N SER A 107 7.03 -15.82 -14.92
CA SER A 107 6.80 -16.06 -16.35
C SER A 107 7.64 -15.13 -17.22
N SER A 108 7.81 -13.87 -16.83
CA SER A 108 8.60 -12.87 -17.59
C SER A 108 10.10 -13.21 -17.65
N THR A 109 10.67 -13.79 -16.59
CA THR A 109 12.07 -14.25 -16.56
C THR A 109 12.25 -15.59 -17.31
N ILE A 110 11.28 -16.49 -17.24
CA ILE A 110 11.30 -17.76 -17.97
C ILE A 110 11.08 -17.55 -19.48
N ASN A 111 10.28 -16.57 -19.90
CA ASN A 111 10.05 -16.27 -21.31
C ASN A 111 11.29 -15.69 -22.00
N HIS A 112 12.11 -14.88 -21.31
CA HIS A 112 13.38 -14.40 -21.87
C HIS A 112 14.45 -15.52 -21.95
N ALA A 113 14.49 -16.40 -20.94
CA ALA A 113 15.34 -17.59 -20.98
C ALA A 113 14.91 -18.60 -22.07
N SER A 114 13.59 -18.73 -22.32
CA SER A 114 13.01 -19.61 -23.33
C SER A 114 13.21 -19.06 -24.76
N VAL A 115 13.12 -17.74 -24.98
CA VAL A 115 13.44 -17.12 -26.27
C VAL A 115 14.94 -17.24 -26.58
N ASN A 116 15.82 -17.07 -25.59
CA ASN A 116 17.25 -17.34 -25.76
C ASN A 116 17.56 -18.83 -25.99
N GLY A 117 16.85 -19.73 -25.30
CA GLY A 117 16.95 -21.18 -25.52
C GLY A 117 16.45 -21.63 -26.89
N MET A 118 15.33 -21.08 -27.36
CA MET A 118 14.69 -21.42 -28.63
C MET A 118 15.42 -20.81 -29.82
N ARG A 119 16.01 -19.60 -29.68
CA ARG A 119 16.94 -19.04 -30.68
C ARG A 119 18.23 -19.87 -30.77
N ARG A 120 18.73 -20.40 -29.65
CA ARG A 120 19.90 -21.28 -29.60
C ARG A 120 19.64 -22.65 -30.22
N GLU A 121 18.43 -23.19 -30.05
CA GLU A 121 18.01 -24.44 -30.70
C GLU A 121 17.71 -24.25 -32.20
N LEU A 122 17.14 -23.12 -32.64
CA LEU A 122 16.97 -22.81 -34.07
C LEU A 122 18.32 -22.56 -34.80
N MET A 123 19.37 -22.17 -34.08
CA MET A 123 20.74 -22.05 -34.63
C MET A 123 21.48 -23.40 -34.71
N LYS A 124 20.97 -24.45 -34.05
CA LYS A 124 21.48 -25.83 -34.18
C LYS A 124 20.76 -26.56 -35.33
N LEU A 125 20.86 -26.05 -36.56
CA LEU A 125 20.43 -26.82 -37.72
C LEU A 125 21.42 -27.97 -37.99
N PRO A 126 20.97 -29.20 -38.32
CA PRO A 126 21.85 -30.24 -38.81
C PRO A 126 22.33 -29.85 -40.21
N ASN A 127 23.63 -29.66 -40.34
CA ASN A 127 24.33 -29.26 -41.54
C ASN A 127 24.06 -30.23 -42.71
N SER A 128 23.29 -29.80 -43.71
CA SER A 128 23.22 -30.45 -45.02
C SER A 128 23.66 -29.45 -46.09
N HIS A 129 24.87 -29.70 -46.61
CA HIS A 129 25.43 -29.25 -47.88
C HIS A 129 25.73 -27.74 -48.09
N GLN A 130 27.04 -27.44 -48.08
CA GLN A 130 27.80 -26.47 -48.90
C GLN A 130 27.14 -25.12 -49.27
N THR A 131 27.70 -24.01 -48.75
CA THR A 131 28.29 -22.88 -49.53
C THR A 131 28.78 -21.74 -48.62
N ASN A 132 29.90 -21.10 -49.02
CA ASN A 132 30.43 -19.80 -48.60
C ASN A 132 31.05 -19.64 -47.19
N ALA A 133 32.38 -19.74 -47.17
CA ALA A 133 33.29 -19.36 -46.09
C ALA A 133 33.46 -17.83 -45.90
N SER A 134 32.41 -17.04 -46.14
CA SER A 134 32.48 -15.56 -46.12
C SER A 134 31.71 -14.91 -44.96
N ASN A 135 31.03 -15.71 -44.11
CA ASN A 135 30.05 -15.20 -43.13
C ASN A 135 30.37 -15.52 -41.67
N GLN A 136 31.57 -16.05 -41.37
CA GLN A 136 31.95 -16.44 -40.00
C GLN A 136 32.30 -15.23 -39.11
N TYR A 137 32.80 -14.13 -39.68
CA TYR A 137 33.14 -12.93 -38.90
C TYR A 137 31.91 -12.10 -38.51
N ALA A 138 30.90 -11.99 -39.39
CA ALA A 138 29.68 -11.23 -39.12
C ALA A 138 28.78 -11.88 -38.05
N SER A 139 28.85 -13.21 -37.89
CA SER A 139 28.11 -13.93 -36.84
C SER A 139 28.75 -13.77 -35.46
N GLN A 140 30.09 -13.73 -35.39
CA GLN A 140 30.84 -13.59 -34.14
C GLN A 140 30.67 -12.19 -33.52
N ASP A 141 30.73 -11.13 -34.34
CA ASP A 141 30.51 -9.75 -33.89
C ASP A 141 29.07 -9.51 -33.42
N ASN A 142 28.09 -10.18 -34.03
CA ASN A 142 26.69 -10.11 -33.61
C ASN A 142 26.47 -10.79 -32.26
N ASP A 143 27.14 -11.92 -31.99
CA ASP A 143 27.02 -12.62 -30.71
C ASP A 143 27.65 -11.80 -29.58
N ASP A 144 28.84 -11.21 -29.78
CA ASP A 144 29.47 -10.33 -28.78
C ASP A 144 28.63 -9.07 -28.51
N PHE A 145 28.06 -8.46 -29.56
CA PHE A 145 27.17 -7.31 -29.42
C PHE A 145 25.90 -7.67 -28.61
N ILE A 146 25.25 -8.79 -28.93
CA ILE A 146 24.05 -9.27 -28.23
C ILE A 146 24.37 -9.61 -26.77
N GLN A 147 25.51 -10.25 -26.50
CA GLN A 147 25.96 -10.58 -25.15
C GLN A 147 26.18 -9.30 -24.33
N SER A 148 26.85 -8.30 -24.90
CA SER A 148 27.14 -7.04 -24.24
C SER A 148 25.89 -6.22 -23.92
N GLU A 149 24.91 -6.19 -24.83
CA GLU A 149 23.63 -5.50 -24.60
C GLU A 149 22.75 -6.24 -23.58
N SER A 150 22.77 -7.58 -23.57
CA SER A 150 22.08 -8.41 -22.57
C SER A 150 22.64 -8.18 -21.15
N ASP A 151 23.97 -8.11 -21.03
CA ASP A 151 24.63 -7.84 -19.74
C ASP A 151 24.32 -6.42 -19.24
N ARG A 152 24.27 -5.45 -20.17
CA ARG A 152 23.86 -4.08 -19.86
C ARG A 152 22.42 -3.99 -19.36
N GLN A 153 21.47 -4.68 -20.00
CA GLN A 153 20.08 -4.75 -19.52
C GLN A 153 19.99 -5.39 -18.14
N THR A 154 20.75 -6.47 -17.89
CA THR A 154 20.76 -7.15 -16.59
C THR A 154 21.27 -6.24 -15.47
N LEU A 155 22.30 -5.45 -15.74
CA LEU A 155 22.82 -4.45 -14.81
C LEU A 155 21.78 -3.34 -14.52
N LEU A 156 21.07 -2.89 -15.55
CA LEU A 156 20.04 -1.86 -15.40
C LEU A 156 18.88 -2.34 -14.51
N ILE A 157 18.43 -3.58 -14.71
CA ILE A 157 17.36 -4.19 -13.90
C ILE A 157 17.79 -4.32 -12.44
N LYS A 158 19.01 -4.79 -12.18
CA LYS A 158 19.55 -4.90 -10.81
C LYS A 158 19.60 -3.56 -10.10
N ARG A 159 20.04 -2.51 -10.79
CA ARG A 159 20.10 -1.15 -10.24
C ARG A 159 18.72 -0.62 -9.87
N GLN A 160 17.73 -0.87 -10.74
CA GLN A 160 16.35 -0.48 -10.47
C GLN A 160 15.72 -1.27 -9.32
N ASP A 161 16.12 -2.52 -9.10
CA ASP A 161 15.66 -3.30 -7.94
C ASP A 161 16.27 -2.77 -6.62
N GLU A 162 17.57 -2.42 -6.62
CA GLU A 162 18.22 -1.77 -5.47
C GLU A 162 17.57 -0.41 -5.12
N GLU A 163 17.24 0.41 -6.11
CA GLU A 163 16.55 1.70 -5.91
C GLU A 163 15.14 1.52 -5.32
N LEU A 164 14.48 0.39 -5.57
CA LEU A 164 13.13 0.11 -5.06
C LEU A 164 13.13 -0.47 -3.66
N ASP A 165 14.14 -1.26 -3.30
CA ASP A 165 14.34 -1.66 -1.91
C ASP A 165 14.58 -0.41 -1.03
N GLU A 166 15.37 0.54 -1.52
CA GLU A 166 15.57 1.84 -0.86
C GLU A 166 14.27 2.66 -0.78
N LEU A 167 13.46 2.69 -1.85
CA LEU A 167 12.16 3.35 -1.85
C LEU A 167 11.19 2.68 -0.85
N SER A 168 11.15 1.36 -0.80
CA SER A 168 10.32 0.58 0.13
C SER A 168 10.70 0.88 1.58
N GLU A 169 12.00 0.93 1.89
CA GLU A 169 12.48 1.39 3.20
C GLU A 169 12.06 2.83 3.51
N SER A 170 12.15 3.72 2.52
CA SER A 170 11.74 5.11 2.67
C SER A 170 10.24 5.23 2.97
N VAL A 171 9.38 4.47 2.29
CA VAL A 171 7.94 4.42 2.56
C VAL A 171 7.67 3.88 3.97
N ARG A 172 8.40 2.84 4.40
CA ARG A 172 8.27 2.31 5.77
C ARG A 172 8.67 3.34 6.83
N ARG A 173 9.74 4.10 6.59
CA ARG A 173 10.14 5.23 7.44
C ARG A 173 9.07 6.32 7.46
N ILE A 174 8.52 6.70 6.30
CA ILE A 174 7.47 7.72 6.20
C ILE A 174 6.18 7.30 6.93
N GLY A 175 5.81 6.03 6.84
CA GLY A 175 4.68 5.47 7.59
C GLY A 175 4.89 5.58 9.11
N GLY A 176 6.10 5.28 9.58
CA GLY A 176 6.46 5.46 10.99
C GLY A 176 6.42 6.93 11.46
N VAL A 177 6.90 7.86 10.62
CA VAL A 177 6.80 9.30 10.88
C VAL A 177 5.33 9.75 10.88
N GLY A 178 4.51 9.24 9.97
CA GLY A 178 3.07 9.54 9.91
C GLY A 178 2.33 9.12 11.18
N LEU A 179 2.66 7.96 11.74
CA LEU A 179 2.13 7.51 13.03
C LEU A 179 2.56 8.42 14.18
N THR A 180 3.83 8.82 14.20
CA THR A 180 4.34 9.74 15.24
C THR A 180 3.66 11.10 15.16
N ILE A 181 3.42 11.62 13.95
CA ILE A 181 2.66 12.86 13.74
C ILE A 181 1.22 12.70 14.19
N HIS A 182 0.58 11.55 13.92
CA HIS A 182 -0.77 11.27 14.36
C HIS A 182 -0.88 11.26 15.89
N ASP A 183 0.02 10.56 16.58
CA ASP A 183 0.06 10.52 18.05
C ASP A 183 0.25 11.92 18.65
N GLU A 184 1.12 12.75 18.05
CA GLU A 184 1.34 14.13 18.46
C GLU A 184 0.11 15.01 18.21
N LEU A 185 -0.61 14.83 17.09
CA LEU A 185 -1.86 15.55 16.82
C LEU A 185 -2.96 15.18 17.82
N VAL A 186 -3.09 13.90 18.17
CA VAL A 186 -4.04 13.44 19.20
C VAL A 186 -3.65 14.01 20.58
N ALA A 187 -2.35 14.07 20.88
CA ALA A 187 -1.88 14.71 22.11
C ALA A 187 -2.21 16.21 22.13
N GLN A 188 -2.04 16.91 21.00
CA GLN A 188 -2.40 18.33 20.87
C GLN A 188 -3.92 18.57 20.96
N GLU A 189 -4.75 17.70 20.40
CA GLU A 189 -6.21 17.76 20.53
C GLU A 189 -6.62 17.74 22.01
N LYS A 190 -6.02 16.83 22.79
CA LYS A 190 -6.27 16.74 24.24
C LYS A 190 -5.85 18.01 24.99
N ILE A 191 -4.71 18.59 24.63
CA ILE A 191 -4.23 19.85 25.24
C ILE A 191 -5.17 21.02 24.89
N ILE A 192 -5.69 21.06 23.66
CA ILE A 192 -6.65 22.09 23.23
C ILE A 192 -7.97 21.95 24.00
N ASP A 193 -8.45 20.72 24.20
CA ASP A 193 -9.68 20.47 24.95
C ASP A 193 -9.52 20.89 26.42
N GLU A 194 -8.38 20.58 27.04
CA GLU A 194 -8.03 21.04 28.40
C GLU A 194 -7.98 22.57 28.49
N LEU A 195 -7.35 23.25 27.52
CA LEU A 195 -7.34 24.71 27.44
C LEU A 195 -8.74 25.30 27.28
N GLY A 196 -9.62 24.64 26.52
CA GLY A 196 -11.04 25.02 26.39
C GLY A 196 -11.76 24.98 27.73
N THR A 197 -11.59 23.89 28.49
CA THR A 197 -12.20 23.77 29.82
C THR A 197 -11.68 24.82 30.81
N GLU A 198 -10.38 25.16 30.75
CA GLU A 198 -9.79 26.20 31.59
C GLU A 198 -10.30 27.60 31.20
N MET A 199 -10.45 27.85 29.90
CA MET A 199 -11.04 29.09 29.38
C MET A 199 -12.51 29.25 29.81
N ASP A 200 -13.31 28.19 29.74
CA ASP A 200 -14.71 28.18 30.19
C ASP A 200 -14.83 28.40 31.70
N SER A 201 -13.96 27.76 32.50
CA SER A 201 -13.86 28.00 33.94
C SER A 201 -13.50 29.45 34.25
N THR A 202 -12.52 30.00 33.53
CA THR A 202 -12.11 31.39 33.68
C THR A 202 -13.23 32.35 33.28
N THR A 203 -13.95 32.05 32.20
CA THR A 203 -15.11 32.81 31.72
C THR A 203 -16.24 32.80 32.76
N ASN A 204 -16.60 31.64 33.30
CA ASN A 204 -17.61 31.52 34.35
C ASN A 204 -17.22 32.29 35.62
N ARG A 205 -15.93 32.29 36.00
CA ARG A 205 -15.44 33.09 37.13
C ARG A 205 -15.53 34.58 36.84
N LEU A 206 -15.22 35.00 35.61
CA LEU A 206 -15.31 36.39 35.17
C LEU A 206 -16.77 36.89 35.15
N ASP A 207 -17.68 36.06 34.62
CA ASP A 207 -19.12 36.32 34.60
C ASP A 207 -19.69 36.42 36.02
N PHE A 208 -19.32 35.50 36.92
CA PHE A 208 -19.68 35.59 38.33
C PHE A 208 -19.23 36.91 38.98
N VAL A 209 -18.00 37.36 38.68
CA VAL A 209 -17.49 38.65 39.17
C VAL A 209 -18.26 39.82 38.57
N GLN A 210 -18.63 39.77 37.28
CA GLN A 210 -19.45 40.80 36.64
C GLN A 210 -20.87 40.86 37.21
N VAL A 211 -21.54 39.72 37.38
CA VAL A 211 -22.87 39.62 37.99
C VAL A 211 -22.83 40.13 39.43
N LYS A 212 -21.83 39.74 40.22
CA LYS A 212 -21.68 40.21 41.61
C LYS A 212 -21.45 41.73 41.68
N LYS A 213 -20.64 42.31 40.79
CA LYS A 213 -20.48 43.77 40.70
C LYS A 213 -21.76 44.48 40.27
N SER A 214 -22.54 43.87 39.40
CA SER A 214 -23.81 44.43 38.91
C SER A 214 -24.95 44.32 39.93
N GLY A 215 -24.96 43.26 40.75
CA GLY A 215 -25.94 43.05 41.82
C GLY A 215 -25.70 43.89 43.07
N ASN A 216 -24.44 44.24 43.38
CA ASN A 216 -24.10 45.12 44.50
C ASN A 216 -24.41 46.61 44.26
N GLY A 217 -24.97 46.98 43.10
CA GLY A 217 -25.35 48.35 42.76
C GLY A 217 -26.79 48.75 43.15
N TYR A 218 -27.57 47.84 43.75
CA TYR A 218 -28.98 48.07 44.10
C TYR A 218 -29.30 48.06 45.61
N GLU A 219 -28.28 48.05 46.49
CA GLU A 219 -28.47 48.11 47.95
C GLU A 219 -27.91 49.38 48.63
N GLU A 220 -27.35 50.33 47.89
CA GLU A 220 -27.03 51.67 48.41
C GLU A 220 -27.87 52.73 47.69
N GLY A 221 -29.05 53.02 48.23
CA GLY A 221 -29.98 54.07 47.79
C GLY A 221 -31.16 54.22 48.72
#